data_AF-A0A1W9L065-F1
#
_entry.id   AF-A0A1W9L065-F1
#
_cell.length_a   1.000
_cell.length_b   1.000
_cell.length_c   1.000
_cell.angle_alpha   90.00
_cell.angle_beta   90.00
_cell.angle_gamma   90.00
#
_symmetry.space_group_name_H-M   'P 1'
#
loop_
_entity.id
_entity.type
_entity.pdbx_description
1 polymer ?
#
loop_
_entity_poly.entity_id
_entity_poly.type
_entity_poly.pdbx_seq_one_letter_code
_entity_poly.pdbx_strand_id
1 'polypeptide(L)'
;MRRPNVLKTLQSMDNIQLDIESHVPVITPQGQRLTARQWAEQLGLFFTPTILFFDEYGREIFRVSSIVELFQLEQLLQQHKLKR
;
A
#
# COMPACT_ATOMS: atom_id res chain seq x y z
N MET A 1 -16.88 -5.94 -11.80
CA MET A 1 -16.89 -7.22 -11.04
C MET A 1 -16.20 -7.01 -9.69
N ARG A 2 -16.95 -7.00 -8.58
CA ARG A 2 -16.40 -6.88 -7.21
C ARG A 2 -15.93 -8.27 -6.76
N ARG A 3 -14.64 -8.47 -6.53
CA ARG A 3 -14.08 -9.80 -6.20
C ARG A 3 -13.94 -9.94 -4.67
N PRO A 4 -14.81 -10.72 -4.00
CA PRO A 4 -14.90 -10.75 -2.52
C PRO A 4 -13.62 -11.28 -1.83
N ASN A 5 -12.82 -12.10 -2.52
CA ASN A 5 -11.63 -12.71 -1.94
C ASN A 5 -10.41 -11.78 -1.82
N VAL A 6 -10.36 -10.69 -2.58
CA VAL A 6 -9.27 -9.68 -2.45
C VAL A 6 -9.59 -8.75 -1.28
N LEU A 7 -10.84 -8.28 -1.21
CA LEU A 7 -11.35 -7.48 -0.10
C LEU A 7 -11.16 -8.19 1.24
N LYS A 8 -11.44 -9.50 1.30
CA LYS A 8 -11.25 -10.29 2.53
C LYS A 8 -9.79 -10.36 2.99
N THR A 9 -8.83 -10.46 2.08
CA THR A 9 -7.39 -10.47 2.42
C THR A 9 -6.90 -9.08 2.84
N LEU A 10 -7.34 -8.01 2.15
CA LEU A 10 -7.01 -6.64 2.54
C LEU A 10 -7.63 -6.25 3.90
N GLN A 11 -8.82 -6.78 4.21
CA GLN A 11 -9.48 -6.59 5.50
C GLN A 11 -8.79 -7.31 6.67
N SER A 12 -8.00 -8.36 6.39
CA SER A 12 -7.18 -9.01 7.42
C SER A 12 -5.85 -8.30 7.68
N MET A 13 -5.56 -7.22 6.94
CA MET A 13 -4.37 -6.39 7.11
C MET A 13 -4.76 -5.09 7.80
N ASP A 14 -3.85 -4.53 8.59
CA ASP A 14 -3.97 -3.16 9.08
C ASP A 14 -3.78 -2.19 7.91
N ASN A 15 -4.89 -1.71 7.35
CA ASN A 15 -4.88 -0.80 6.21
C ASN A 15 -5.23 0.63 6.66
N ILE A 16 -4.50 1.59 6.10
CA ILE A 16 -4.75 3.02 6.28
C ILE A 16 -4.67 3.66 4.91
N GLN A 17 -5.68 4.45 4.56
CA GLN A 17 -5.65 5.30 3.37
C GLN A 17 -5.27 6.71 3.78
N LEU A 18 -4.25 7.27 3.14
CA LEU A 18 -3.78 8.63 3.38
C LEU A 18 -3.88 9.46 2.09
N ASP A 19 -4.28 10.71 2.25
CA ASP A 19 -4.10 11.73 1.23
C ASP A 19 -2.66 12.25 1.31
N ILE A 20 -1.93 12.14 0.20
CA ILE A 20 -0.50 12.49 0.09
C ILE A 20 -0.25 13.99 0.21
N GLU A 21 -1.26 14.86 0.08
CA GLU A 21 -1.11 16.31 0.28
C GLU A 21 -1.54 16.76 1.69
N SER A 22 -2.07 15.83 2.50
CA SER A 22 -2.64 16.16 3.80
C SER A 22 -1.58 16.41 4.87
N HIS A 23 -1.94 17.30 5.81
CA HIS A 23 -1.09 17.64 6.96
C HIS A 23 -1.42 16.79 8.19
N VAL A 24 -2.16 15.68 8.01
CA VAL A 24 -2.49 14.78 9.12
C VAL A 24 -1.20 14.20 9.71
N PRO A 25 -1.02 14.23 11.04
CA PRO A 25 0.14 13.64 11.67
C PRO A 25 0.11 12.11 11.53
N VAL A 26 1.24 11.53 11.18
CA VAL A 26 1.45 10.10 11.04
C VAL A 26 2.70 9.67 11.81
N ILE A 27 2.69 8.41 12.25
CA ILE A 27 3.89 7.71 12.72
C ILE A 27 4.26 6.73 11.62
N THR A 28 5.44 6.89 11.01
CA THR A 28 5.91 5.98 9.97
C THR A 28 6.20 4.60 10.56
N PRO A 29 6.29 3.53 9.75
CA PRO A 29 6.69 2.21 10.23
C PRO A 29 8.08 2.20 10.92
N GLN A 30 8.95 3.16 10.61
CA GLN A 30 10.25 3.36 11.26
C GLN A 30 10.15 4.22 12.54
N GLY A 31 8.94 4.57 12.98
CA GLY A 31 8.69 5.35 14.19
C GLY A 31 8.89 6.86 14.05
N GLN A 32 9.09 7.37 12.83
CA GLN A 32 9.24 8.82 12.62
C GLN A 32 7.89 9.53 12.70
N ARG A 33 7.85 10.70 13.32
CA ARG A 33 6.65 11.56 13.37
C ARG A 33 6.74 12.60 12.27
N LEU A 34 5.82 12.53 11.32
CA LEU A 34 5.74 13.42 10.15
C LEU A 34 4.27 13.75 9.86
N THR A 35 4.04 14.65 8.92
CA THR A 35 2.75 14.72 8.22
C THR A 35 2.69 13.70 7.08
N ALA A 36 1.49 13.29 6.65
CA ALA A 36 1.34 12.43 5.48
C ALA A 36 2.03 13.02 4.24
N ARG A 37 1.94 14.34 4.03
CA ARG A 37 2.67 15.07 3.00
C ARG A 37 4.18 14.91 3.07
N GLN A 38 4.78 15.22 4.22
CA GLN A 38 6.22 15.07 4.40
C GLN A 38 6.68 13.63 4.18
N TRP A 39 5.86 12.66 4.61
CA TRP A 39 6.18 11.26 4.40
C TRP A 39 6.09 10.85 2.93
N ALA A 40 5.08 11.31 2.19
CA ALA A 40 4.95 11.09 0.75
C ALA A 40 6.13 11.69 -0.04
N GLU A 41 6.56 12.91 0.30
CA GLU A 41 7.75 13.56 -0.27
C GLU A 41 9.02 12.73 0.01
N GLN A 42 9.21 12.27 1.26
CA GLN A 42 10.35 11.42 1.64
C GLN A 42 10.37 10.08 0.87
N LEU A 43 9.20 9.52 0.58
CA LEU A 43 9.04 8.29 -0.19
C LEU A 43 9.11 8.49 -1.72
N GLY A 44 9.18 9.73 -2.19
CA GLY A 44 9.18 10.08 -3.61
C GLY A 44 7.86 9.76 -4.31
N LEU A 45 6.72 9.93 -3.63
CA LEU A 45 5.40 9.63 -4.18
C LEU A 45 4.82 10.85 -4.90
N PHE A 46 4.69 10.75 -6.22
CA PHE A 46 4.15 11.83 -7.07
C PHE A 46 2.86 11.44 -7.81
N PHE A 47 2.42 10.19 -7.65
CA PHE A 47 1.26 9.65 -8.35
C PHE A 47 0.37 8.85 -7.40
N THR A 48 -0.95 8.97 -7.61
CA THR A 48 -1.98 8.24 -6.86
C THR A 48 -2.84 7.42 -7.82
N PRO A 49 -3.32 6.22 -7.41
CA PRO A 49 -3.07 5.57 -6.13
C PRO A 49 -1.68 4.92 -6.07
N THR A 50 -1.02 5.01 -4.91
CA THR A 50 0.16 4.19 -4.57
C THR A 50 -0.20 3.30 -3.39
N ILE A 51 0.14 2.01 -3.45
CA ILE A 51 -0.04 1.05 -2.36
C ILE A 51 1.33 0.60 -1.88
N LEU A 52 1.57 0.73 -0.58
CA LEU A 52 2.80 0.28 0.08
C LEU A 52 2.47 -0.87 1.02
N PHE A 53 3.28 -1.92 0.96
CA PHE A 53 3.21 -3.05 1.88
C PHE A 53 4.46 -3.04 2.75
N PHE A 54 4.25 -3.23 4.06
CA PHE A 54 5.30 -3.36 5.05
C PHE A 54 5.24 -4.74 5.70
N ASP A 55 6.37 -5.27 6.13
CA ASP A 55 6.41 -6.40 7.06
C ASP A 55 6.15 -5.95 8.51
N GLU A 56 6.11 -6.92 9.42
CA GLU A 56 5.89 -6.71 10.86
C GLU A 56 6.98 -5.87 11.56
N TYR A 57 8.13 -5.67 10.92
CA TYR A 57 9.23 -4.81 11.40
C TYR A 57 9.21 -3.42 10.74
N GLY A 58 8.20 -3.13 9.92
CA GLY A 58 8.05 -1.87 9.20
C GLY A 58 8.97 -1.74 7.99
N ARG A 59 9.55 -2.82 7.47
CA ARG A 59 10.34 -2.79 6.24
C ARG A 59 9.42 -2.83 5.03
N GLU A 60 9.61 -1.93 4.07
CA GLU A 60 8.86 -1.95 2.81
C GLU A 60 9.19 -3.24 2.05
N ILE A 61 8.18 -4.09 1.82
CA ILE A 61 8.33 -5.35 1.10
C ILE A 61 7.94 -5.22 -0.37
N PHE A 62 6.97 -4.36 -0.66
CA PHE A 62 6.43 -4.20 -2.00
C PHE A 62 5.70 -2.87 -2.17
N ARG A 63 5.79 -2.29 -3.37
CA ARG A 63 5.14 -1.05 -3.76
C ARG A 63 4.45 -1.23 -5.09
N VAL A 64 3.23 -0.69 -5.19
CA VAL A 64 2.50 -0.52 -6.44
C VAL A 64 2.33 0.97 -6.66
N SER A 65 3.01 1.53 -7.65
CA SER A 65 3.05 2.97 -7.93
C SER A 65 2.46 3.36 -9.29
N SER A 66 2.07 2.37 -10.10
CA SER A 66 1.42 2.58 -11.39
C SER A 66 0.10 1.80 -11.48
N ILE A 67 -0.88 2.36 -12.18
CA ILE A 67 -2.11 1.64 -12.57
C ILE A 67 -1.78 0.34 -13.33
N VAL A 68 -0.68 0.33 -14.09
CA VAL A 68 -0.20 -0.86 -14.80
C VAL A 68 0.35 -1.91 -13.82
N GLU A 69 1.14 -1.48 -12.84
CA GLU A 69 1.67 -2.35 -11.78
C GLU A 69 0.54 -2.89 -10.89
N LEU A 70 -0.51 -2.09 -10.65
CA LEU A 70 -1.68 -2.52 -9.88
C LEU A 70 -2.39 -3.65 -10.59
N PHE A 71 -2.60 -3.51 -11.90
CA PHE A 71 -3.18 -4.58 -12.71
C PHE A 71 -2.29 -5.84 -12.72
N GLN A 72 -0.96 -5.68 -12.78
CA GLN A 72 -0.04 -6.82 -12.71
C GLN A 72 -0.04 -7.50 -11.32
N LEU A 73 -0.10 -6.75 -10.23
CA LEU A 73 -0.24 -7.29 -8.88
C LEU A 73 -1.55 -8.10 -8.77
N GLU A 74 -2.66 -7.56 -9.27
CA GLU A 74 -3.95 -8.28 -9.29
C GLU A 74 -3.84 -9.63 -10.01
N GLN A 75 -3.07 -9.70 -11.10
CA GLN A 75 -2.85 -10.94 -11.84
C GLN A 75 -1.91 -11.91 -11.10
N LEU A 76 -0.85 -11.43 -10.44
CA LEU A 76 0.07 -12.25 -9.66
C LEU A 76 -0.61 -12.86 -8.42
N LEU A 77 -1.41 -12.05 -7.70
CA LEU A 77 -2.22 -12.53 -6.57
C LEU A 77 -3.24 -13.60 -7.00
N GLN A 78 -3.69 -13.59 -8.27
CA GLN A 78 -4.56 -14.62 -8.81
C GLN A 78 -3.83 -15.93 -9.11
N GLN A 79 -2.62 -15.86 -9.68
CA GLN A 79 -1.88 -17.06 -10.08
C GLN A 79 -1.43 -17.92 -8.87
N HIS A 80 -1.12 -17.30 -7.73
CA HIS A 80 -0.76 -18.03 -6.51
C HIS A 80 -1.93 -18.73 -5.80
N LYS A 81 -3.20 -18.40 -6.14
CA LYS A 81 -4.38 -19.11 -5.61
C LYS A 81 -4.76 -20.37 -6.42
N LEU A 82 -4.09 -20.66 -7.54
CA LEU A 82 -4.42 -21.76 -8.45
C LEU A 82 -3.50 -22.99 -8.35
N LYS A 83 -2.53 -23.00 -7.42
CA LYS A 83 -1.60 -24.14 -7.19
C LYS A 83 -1.82 -24.90 -5.88
N ARG A 84 -3.01 -24.83 -5.29
CA ARG A 84 -3.44 -25.75 -4.22
C ARG A 84 -4.74 -26.42 -4.63
#